data_AF-A0A3M4UVK7-F1
#
_entry.id   AF-A0A3M4UVK7-F1
#
_cell.length_a   1.000
_cell.length_b   1.000
_cell.length_c   1.000
_cell.angle_alpha   90.00
_cell.angle_beta   90.00
_cell.angle_gamma   90.00
#
_symmetry.space_group_name_H-M   'P 1'
#
loop_
_entity.id
_entity.type
_entity.pdbx_description
1 polymer ?
#
loop_
_entity_poly.entity_id
_entity_poly.type
_entity_poly.pdbx_seq_one_letter_code
_entity_poly.pdbx_strand_id
1 'polypeptide(L)' 'MIIKPLLSTIALREAVPADAICLSALGMQVFLDTYATQGIRESIAREALDAFSPQAFAHLLGKPETLIIVAESLGKV' A
#
# COMPACT_ATOMS: atom_id res chain seq x y z
N MET A 1 33.69 -17.78 -3.61
CA MET A 1 32.27 -17.48 -3.37
C MET A 1 32.15 -15.96 -3.23
N ILE A 2 31.72 -15.24 -4.27
CA ILE A 2 31.55 -13.79 -4.21
C ILE A 2 30.05 -13.54 -4.01
N ILE A 3 29.69 -13.07 -2.81
CA ILE A 3 28.34 -12.57 -2.53
C ILE A 3 28.26 -11.19 -3.19
N LYS A 4 27.69 -11.14 -4.39
CA LYS A 4 27.42 -9.88 -5.08
C LYS A 4 26.27 -9.20 -4.31
N PRO A 5 26.43 -7.96 -3.79
CA PRO A 5 25.31 -7.28 -3.17
C PRO A 5 24.26 -7.06 -4.26
N LEU A 6 23.06 -7.60 -4.05
CA LEU A 6 21.94 -7.35 -4.95
C LEU A 6 21.49 -5.91 -4.70
N LEU A 7 22.10 -4.96 -5.43
CA LEU A 7 21.57 -3.60 -5.50
C LEU A 7 20.13 -3.73 -6.00
N SER A 8 19.19 -3.59 -5.08
CA SER A 8 17.77 -3.70 -5.38
C SER A 8 17.41 -2.44 -6.14
N THR A 9 17.18 -2.59 -7.45
CA THR A 9 16.75 -1.47 -8.28
C THR A 9 15.31 -1.14 -7.88
N ILE A 10 15.09 0.09 -7.42
CA ILE A 10 13.74 0.60 -7.17
C ILE A 10 13.19 1.07 -8.52
N ALA A 11 12.05 0.54 -8.92
CA ALA A 11 11.31 1.01 -10.09
C ALA A 11 10.11 1.84 -9.63
N LEU A 12 9.96 3.05 -10.17
CA LEU A 12 8.75 3.85 -10.00
C LEU A 12 7.84 3.64 -11.19
N ARG A 13 6.56 3.35 -10.94
CA ARG A 13 5.54 3.19 -11.98
C ARG A 13 4.17 3.63 -11.49
N GLU A 14 3.27 3.94 -12.42
CA GLU A 14 1.87 4.11 -12.09
C GLU A 14 1.30 2.81 -11.52
N ALA A 15 0.45 2.94 -10.50
CA ALA A 15 -0.29 1.83 -9.95
C ALA A 15 -1.36 1.38 -10.94
N VAL A 16 -1.54 0.07 -11.06
CA VAL A 16 -2.56 -0.56 -11.89
C VAL A 16 -3.64 -1.17 -11.02
N PRO A 17 -4.84 -1.50 -11.56
CA PRO A 17 -5.91 -2.12 -10.77
C PRO A 17 -5.48 -3.39 -10.01
N ALA A 18 -4.52 -4.15 -10.54
CA ALA A 18 -3.97 -5.33 -9.88
C ALA A 18 -3.21 -5.03 -8.57
N ASP A 19 -2.73 -3.79 -8.38
CA ASP A 19 -2.02 -3.38 -7.15
C ASP A 19 -2.98 -3.14 -5.98
N ALA A 20 -4.30 -3.09 -6.20
CA ALA A 20 -5.28 -2.67 -5.19
C ALA A 20 -5.20 -3.48 -3.89
N ILE A 21 -4.95 -4.79 -3.97
CA ILE A 21 -4.79 -5.65 -2.79
C ILE A 21 -3.51 -5.31 -2.02
N CYS A 22 -2.38 -5.15 -2.72
CA CYS A 22 -1.11 -4.83 -2.08
C CYS A 22 -1.12 -3.42 -1.48
N LEU A 23 -1.69 -2.44 -2.18
CA LEU A 23 -1.85 -1.07 -1.68
C LEU A 23 -2.79 -0.99 -0.47
N SER A 24 -3.89 -1.76 -0.50
CA SER A 24 -4.79 -1.93 0.64
C SER A 24 -4.04 -2.45 1.87
N ALA A 25 -3.31 -3.56 1.72
CA ALA A 25 -2.55 -4.15 2.82
C ALA A 25 -1.43 -3.23 3.34
N LEU A 26 -0.67 -2.61 2.44
CA LEU A 26 0.42 -1.69 2.79
C LEU A 26 -0.10 -0.42 3.48
N GLY A 27 -1.13 0.21 2.92
CA GLY A 27 -1.76 1.40 3.52
C GLY A 27 -2.35 1.10 4.90
N MET A 28 -3.04 -0.04 5.04
CA MET A 28 -3.56 -0.52 6.32
C MET A 28 -2.44 -0.72 7.35
N GLN A 29 -1.35 -1.38 6.95
CA GLN A 29 -0.20 -1.61 7.82
C GLN A 29 0.37 -0.28 8.33
N VAL A 30 0.69 0.64 7.41
CA VAL A 30 1.24 1.95 7.77
C VAL A 30 0.30 2.73 8.68
N PHE A 31 -1.01 2.72 8.40
CA PHE A 31 -2.00 3.40 9.22
C PHE A 31 -2.09 2.83 10.63
N LEU A 32 -2.15 1.51 10.78
CA LEU A 32 -2.24 0.85 12.09
C LEU A 32 -0.95 0.98 12.88
N ASP A 33 0.21 0.85 12.23
CA ASP A 33 1.51 1.08 12.87
C ASP A 33 1.65 2.52 13.40
N THR A 34 0.98 3.47 12.75
CA THR A 34 0.97 4.88 13.16
C THR A 34 -0.01 5.15 14.31
N TYR A 35 -1.25 4.68 14.19
CA TYR A 35 -2.34 5.13 15.07
C TYR A 35 -2.78 4.10 16.13
N ALA A 36 -2.43 2.82 15.99
CA ALA A 36 -2.86 1.73 16.87
C ALA A 36 -1.74 1.21 17.80
N THR A 37 -0.73 2.03 18.11
CA THR A 37 0.43 1.64 18.92
C THR A 37 0.09 1.21 20.36
N GLN A 38 -1.10 1.54 20.85
CA GLN A 38 -1.61 1.17 22.19
C GLN A 38 -2.89 0.33 22.10
N GLY A 39 -3.12 -0.34 20.96
CA GLY A 39 -4.35 -1.06 20.66
C GLY A 39 -5.32 -0.26 19.79
N ILE A 40 -6.43 -0.90 19.42
CA ILE A 40 -7.39 -0.39 18.43
C ILE A 40 -8.67 0.04 19.13
N ARG A 41 -9.04 1.31 19.00
CA ARG A 41 -10.37 1.83 19.33
C ARG A 41 -11.26 1.85 18.10
N GLU A 42 -12.58 1.88 18.28
CA GLU A 42 -13.56 1.78 17.18
C GLU A 42 -13.31 2.79 16.05
N SER A 43 -13.00 4.05 16.37
CA SER A 43 -12.76 5.08 15.35
C SER A 43 -11.59 4.74 14.42
N ILE A 44 -10.54 4.11 14.95
CA ILE A 44 -9.38 3.66 14.17
C ILE A 44 -9.78 2.43 13.34
N ALA A 45 -10.49 1.47 13.93
CA ALA A 45 -10.95 0.29 13.22
C ALA A 45 -11.85 0.65 12.02
N ARG A 46 -12.76 1.60 12.20
CA ARG A 46 -13.68 2.06 11.16
C ARG A 46 -12.92 2.72 10.01
N GLU A 47 -12.06 3.68 10.32
CA GLU A 47 -11.22 4.33 9.30
C GLU A 47 -10.36 3.32 8.54
N ALA A 48 -9.71 2.41 9.27
CA ALA A 48 -8.90 1.33 8.72
C ALA A 48 -9.70 0.50 7.69
N LEU A 49 -10.86 -0.03 8.10
CA LEU A 49 -11.67 -0.91 7.27
C LEU A 49 -12.33 -0.19 6.09
N ASP A 50 -12.74 1.06 6.27
CA ASP A 50 -13.43 1.82 5.23
C ASP A 50 -12.43 2.35 4.18
N ALA A 51 -11.39 3.06 4.62
CA ALA A 51 -10.47 3.75 3.72
C ALA A 51 -9.46 2.82 3.04
N PHE A 52 -9.04 1.75 3.71
CA PHE A 52 -7.97 0.87 3.22
C PHE A 52 -8.49 -0.48 2.72
N SER A 53 -9.78 -0.61 2.40
CA SER A 53 -10.32 -1.81 1.75
C SER A 53 -9.79 -1.97 0.31
N PRO A 54 -9.67 -3.20 -0.23
CA PRO A 54 -9.32 -3.40 -1.63
C PRO A 54 -10.29 -2.70 -2.59
N GLN A 55 -11.58 -2.61 -2.24
CA GLN A 55 -12.60 -1.93 -3.01
C GLN A 55 -12.38 -0.41 -3.04
N ALA A 56 -11.99 0.19 -1.91
CA ALA A 56 -11.66 1.62 -1.85
C ALA A 56 -10.46 1.95 -2.75
N PHE A 57 -9.42 1.11 -2.72
CA PHE A 57 -8.27 1.28 -3.62
C PHE A 57 -8.61 1.04 -5.08
N ALA A 58 -9.38 0.00 -5.42
CA ALA A 58 -9.84 -0.23 -6.79
C ALA A 58 -10.67 0.95 -7.31
N HIS A 59 -11.51 1.55 -6.46
CA HIS A 59 -12.25 2.75 -6.80
C HIS A 59 -11.32 3.96 -7.01
N LEU A 60 -10.35 4.18 -6.12
CA LEU A 60 -9.36 5.27 -6.26
C LEU A 60 -8.55 5.15 -7.56
N LEU A 61 -8.06 3.96 -7.87
CA LEU A 61 -7.27 3.67 -9.09
C LEU A 61 -8.09 3.84 -10.37
N GLY A 62 -9.42 3.75 -10.28
CA GLY A 62 -10.33 3.98 -11.39
C GLY A 62 -10.70 5.44 -11.64
N LYS A 63 -10.29 6.37 -10.75
CA LYS A 63 -10.62 7.79 -10.88
C LYS A 63 -9.66 8.50 -11.85
N PRO A 64 -10.14 9.14 -12.92
CA PRO A 64 -9.28 9.80 -13.89
C PRO A 64 -8.49 10.99 -13.31
N GLU A 65 -8.97 11.60 -12.23
CA GLU A 65 -8.31 12.69 -11.52
C GLU A 65 -7.28 12.23 -10.46
N THR A 66 -7.08 10.93 -10.28
CA THR A 66 -6.19 10.36 -9.26
C THR A 66 -4.99 9.68 -9.91
N LEU A 67 -3.79 10.05 -9.45
CA LEU A 67 -2.54 9.37 -9.82
C LEU A 67 -1.92 8.76 -8.57
N ILE A 68 -1.69 7.44 -8.60
CA ILE A 68 -0.93 6.72 -7.57
C ILE A 68 0.33 6.19 -8.23
N ILE A 69 1.49 6.51 -7.64
CA ILE A 69 2.79 5.97 -8.04
C ILE A 69 3.22 4.95 -6.99
N VAL A 70 3.61 3.75 -7.44
CA VAL A 70 4.24 2.74 -6.58
C VAL A 70 5.74 2.69 -6.80
N ALA A 71 6.45 2.40 -5.72
CA ALA A 71 7.87 2.06 -5.75
C ALA A 71 7.99 0.56 -5.57
N GLU A 72 8.45 -0.14 -6.61
CA GLU A 72 8.61 -1.59 -6.58
C GLU A 72 10.07 -1.97 -6.36
N SER A 73 10.32 -2.88 -5.42
CA SER A 73 11.62 -3.46 -5.15
C SER A 73 11.48 -4.97 -4.98
N LEU A 74 12.20 -5.74 -5.80
CA LEU A 74 12.18 -7.21 -5.76
C LEU A 74 10.75 -7.81 -5.88
N GLY A 75 9.89 -7.21 -6.70
CA GLY A 75 8.51 -7.65 -6.91
C GLY A 75 7.53 -7.28 -5.79
N LYS A 76 7.93 -6.39 -4.89
CA LYS A 76 7.10 -5.89 -3.80
C LYS A 76 6.91 -4.40 -3.95
N VAL A 77 5.66 -3.95 -3.84
CA VAL A 77 5.32 -2.54 -3.63
C VAL A 77 5.47 -2.17 -2.16
#